data_AF-T0Q6H8-F1
#
_entry.id   AF-T0Q6H8-F1
#
_cell.length_a   1.000
_cell.length_b   1.000
_cell.length_c   1.000
_cell.angle_alpha   90.00
_cell.angle_beta   90.00
_cell.angle_gamma   90.00
#
_symmetry.space_group_name_H-M   'P 1'
#
loop_
_entity.id
_entity.type
_entity.pdbx_description
1 polymer ?
#
loop_
_entity_poly.entity_id
_entity_poly.type
_entity_poly.pdbx_seq_one_letter_code
_entity_poly.pdbx_strand_id
1 'polypeptide(L)'
;MLSPSSPTCLELSIAPFLHTTFALFCQAPVTIAHWTHEGTAVVIHDLHRFAHEVLPQYFGHCNLVLFVRQLHTFGFRNFKSASGDWEFCHTHFVLEQPERLRYVQRADDDDHSPTSLQIEMNEIGDQVSHLTALVSHLTQERRCCLSAQASADDADLLDEVFEILELPQQPLTVVPSGGWDY
;
A
#
# COMPACT_ATOMS: atom_id res chain seq x y z
N MET A 1 -0.63 10.09 -45.59
CA MET A 1 -1.87 10.22 -44.80
C MET A 1 -1.98 8.97 -43.96
N LEU A 2 -1.61 9.04 -42.68
CA LEU A 2 -1.76 7.93 -41.75
C LEU A 2 -3.16 8.03 -41.14
N SER A 3 -4.01 7.07 -41.48
CA SER A 3 -5.36 6.95 -40.91
C SER A 3 -5.27 6.74 -39.39
N PRO A 4 -6.17 7.34 -38.58
CA PRO A 4 -6.27 6.98 -37.19
C PRO A 4 -6.80 5.54 -37.10
N SER A 5 -5.97 4.62 -36.62
CA SER A 5 -6.39 3.26 -36.28
C SER A 5 -7.50 3.35 -35.23
N SER A 6 -8.69 2.85 -35.58
CA SER A 6 -9.78 2.63 -34.62
C SER A 6 -9.25 1.84 -33.41
N PRO A 7 -9.72 2.14 -32.18
CA PRO A 7 -9.37 1.35 -31.02
C PRO A 7 -9.77 -0.10 -31.29
N THR A 8 -8.77 -0.96 -31.41
CA THR A 8 -8.99 -2.40 -31.63
C THR A 8 -9.76 -2.89 -30.40
N CYS A 9 -10.82 -3.70 -30.53
CA CYS A 9 -11.63 -4.18 -29.38
C CYS A 9 -10.81 -4.79 -28.21
N LEU A 10 -9.53 -5.10 -28.45
CA LEU A 10 -8.53 -5.52 -27.47
C LEU A 10 -8.13 -4.44 -26.44
N GLU A 11 -8.36 -3.16 -26.74
CA GLU A 11 -8.02 -2.03 -25.86
C GLU A 11 -9.03 -1.88 -24.71
N LEU A 12 -10.23 -2.45 -24.86
CA LEU A 12 -11.30 -2.42 -23.85
C LEU A 12 -11.12 -3.43 -22.70
N SER A 13 -10.18 -4.37 -22.80
CA SER A 13 -9.95 -5.39 -21.76
C SER A 13 -8.84 -5.02 -20.77
N ILE A 14 -8.14 -3.91 -20.98
CA ILE A 14 -7.05 -3.47 -20.11
C ILE A 14 -7.67 -2.70 -18.94
N ALA A 15 -7.25 -3.03 -17.71
CA ALA A 15 -7.72 -2.30 -16.54
C ALA A 15 -7.39 -0.80 -16.67
N PRO A 16 -8.35 0.13 -16.44
CA PRO A 16 -8.12 1.57 -16.58
C PRO A 16 -6.91 2.07 -15.80
N PHE A 17 -6.68 1.50 -14.61
CA PHE A 17 -5.50 1.79 -13.79
C PHE A 17 -4.19 1.61 -14.56
N LEU A 18 -4.04 0.53 -15.34
CA LEU A 18 -2.82 0.21 -16.08
C LEU A 18 -2.59 1.19 -17.23
N HIS A 19 -3.65 1.52 -17.98
CA HIS A 19 -3.56 2.49 -19.05
C HIS A 19 -3.15 3.87 -18.51
N THR A 20 -3.80 4.31 -17.44
CA THR A 20 -3.47 5.58 -16.77
C THR A 20 -2.06 5.58 -16.21
N THR A 21 -1.62 4.48 -15.59
CA THR A 21 -0.26 4.33 -15.05
C THR A 21 0.80 4.37 -16.15
N PHE A 22 0.56 3.70 -17.27
CA PHE A 22 1.46 3.72 -18.41
C PHE A 22 1.60 5.14 -18.98
N ALA A 23 0.47 5.81 -19.22
CA ALA A 23 0.46 7.21 -19.67
C ALA A 23 1.17 8.15 -18.69
N LEU A 24 0.97 7.94 -17.39
CA LEU A 24 1.62 8.69 -16.32
C LEU A 24 3.14 8.63 -16.44
N PHE A 25 3.73 7.44 -16.53
CA PHE A 25 5.19 7.32 -16.61
C PHE A 25 5.77 7.78 -17.95
N CYS A 26 4.98 7.79 -19.03
CA CYS A 26 5.39 8.38 -20.30
C CYS A 26 5.47 9.92 -20.27
N GLN A 27 4.74 10.56 -19.36
CA GLN A 27 4.62 12.03 -19.31
C GLN A 27 5.16 12.66 -18.02
N ALA A 28 5.50 11.84 -17.01
CA ALA A 28 6.06 12.31 -15.76
C ALA A 28 7.39 13.05 -16.00
N PRO A 29 7.68 14.12 -15.22
CA PRO A 29 8.99 14.76 -15.27
C PRO A 29 10.07 13.75 -14.87
N VAL A 30 11.10 13.61 -15.70
CA VAL A 30 12.19 12.62 -15.52
C VAL A 30 12.89 12.75 -14.16
N THR A 31 12.92 13.95 -13.58
CA THR A 31 13.48 14.20 -12.24
C THR A 31 12.66 13.61 -11.09
N ILE A 32 11.39 13.25 -11.33
CA ILE A 32 10.48 12.69 -10.33
C ILE A 32 10.31 11.20 -10.58
N ALA A 33 9.99 10.84 -11.82
CA ALA A 33 9.79 9.47 -12.23
C ALA A 33 10.07 9.28 -13.72
N HIS A 34 10.60 8.11 -14.10
CA HIS A 34 10.91 7.78 -15.49
C HIS A 34 10.93 6.28 -15.72
N TRP A 35 10.92 5.88 -16.98
CA TRP A 35 11.24 4.52 -17.38
C TRP A 35 12.75 4.28 -17.33
N THR A 36 13.17 3.07 -16.96
CA THR A 36 14.57 2.67 -17.12
C THR A 36 15.00 2.75 -18.58
N HIS A 37 16.31 2.81 -18.85
CA HIS A 37 16.84 2.86 -20.22
C HIS A 37 16.35 1.69 -21.09
N GLU A 38 16.11 0.52 -20.50
CA GLU A 38 15.59 -0.65 -21.21
C GLU A 38 14.06 -0.64 -21.37
N GLY A 39 13.35 0.28 -20.69
CA GLY A 39 11.89 0.38 -20.74
C GLY A 39 11.16 -0.78 -20.05
N THR A 40 11.87 -1.58 -19.24
CA THR A 40 11.35 -2.80 -18.58
C THR A 40 10.88 -2.54 -17.15
N ALA A 41 11.18 -1.37 -16.60
CA ALA A 41 10.80 -0.95 -15.27
C ALA A 41 10.58 0.56 -15.21
N VAL A 42 9.87 1.00 -14.19
CA VAL A 42 9.64 2.41 -13.88
C VAL A 42 10.30 2.76 -12.55
N VAL A 43 10.95 3.91 -12.50
CA VAL A 43 11.69 4.39 -11.34
C VAL A 43 11.03 5.65 -10.81
N ILE A 44 10.89 5.75 -9.50
CA ILE A 44 10.44 6.94 -8.77
C ILE A 44 11.56 7.39 -7.84
N HIS A 45 12.08 8.58 -8.09
CA HIS A 45 13.19 9.17 -7.33
C HIS A 45 12.73 9.85 -6.04
N ASP A 46 11.58 10.53 -6.12
CA ASP A 46 11.04 11.31 -5.02
C ASP A 46 9.57 10.95 -4.83
N LEU A 47 9.31 10.08 -3.85
CA LEU A 47 7.96 9.62 -3.52
C LEU A 47 7.03 10.77 -3.10
N HIS A 48 7.56 11.80 -2.43
CA HIS A 48 6.77 12.92 -1.95
C HIS A 48 6.32 13.79 -3.12
N ARG A 49 7.27 14.18 -3.99
CA ARG A 49 6.94 14.95 -5.21
C ARG A 49 6.06 14.16 -6.15
N PHE A 50 6.30 12.86 -6.32
CA PHE A 50 5.44 12.00 -7.13
C PHE A 50 3.99 12.00 -6.61
N ALA A 51 3.81 11.85 -5.30
CA ALA A 51 2.49 11.84 -4.67
C ALA A 51 1.73 13.16 -4.84
N HIS A 52 2.40 14.30 -4.73
CA HIS A 52 1.75 15.61 -4.73
C HIS A 52 1.70 16.30 -6.09
N GLU A 53 2.67 16.06 -6.97
CA GLU A 53 2.76 16.72 -8.27
C GLU A 53 2.22 15.84 -9.41
N VAL A 54 2.41 14.52 -9.35
CA VAL A 54 2.10 13.61 -10.47
C VAL A 54 0.76 12.91 -10.26
N LEU A 55 0.55 12.18 -9.15
CA LEU A 55 -0.67 11.40 -8.93
C LEU A 55 -1.99 12.18 -9.09
N PRO A 56 -2.13 13.43 -8.61
CA PRO A 56 -3.38 14.17 -8.72
C PRO A 56 -3.79 14.45 -10.16
N GLN A 57 -2.83 14.51 -11.10
CA GLN A 57 -3.11 14.75 -12.52
C GLN A 57 -3.75 13.54 -13.22
N TYR A 58 -3.59 12.34 -12.67
CA TYR A 58 -4.00 11.08 -13.30
C TYR A 58 -5.08 10.33 -12.52
N PHE A 59 -5.03 10.35 -11.19
CA PHE A 59 -5.92 9.56 -10.32
C PHE A 59 -6.85 10.41 -9.44
N GLY A 60 -6.71 11.75 -9.48
CA GLY A 60 -7.55 12.65 -8.68
C GLY A 60 -7.29 12.61 -7.18
N HIS A 61 -6.21 11.96 -6.73
CA HIS A 61 -5.76 11.91 -5.34
C HIS A 61 -4.23 11.89 -5.25
N CYS A 62 -3.68 12.26 -4.09
CA CYS A 62 -2.23 12.18 -3.80
C CYS A 62 -1.83 10.92 -3.00
N ASN A 63 -2.76 10.00 -2.77
CA ASN A 63 -2.50 8.83 -1.91
C ASN A 63 -1.59 7.80 -2.60
N LEU A 64 -0.29 7.88 -2.31
CA LEU A 64 0.73 6.97 -2.81
C LEU A 64 0.49 5.52 -2.38
N VAL A 65 -0.01 5.30 -1.16
CA VAL A 65 -0.28 3.94 -0.65
C VAL A 65 -1.33 3.25 -1.51
N LEU A 66 -2.39 3.95 -1.89
CA LEU A 66 -3.40 3.37 -2.80
C LEU A 66 -2.83 3.06 -4.18
N PHE A 67 -1.95 3.92 -4.71
CA PHE A 67 -1.29 3.68 -5.99
C PHE A 67 -0.38 2.44 -5.93
N VAL A 68 0.47 2.32 -4.90
CA VAL A 68 1.36 1.17 -4.71
C VAL A 68 0.56 -0.11 -4.48
N ARG A 69 -0.52 -0.06 -3.71
CA ARG A 69 -1.42 -1.21 -3.54
C ARG A 69 -2.01 -1.68 -4.87
N GLN A 70 -2.44 -0.77 -5.73
CA GLN A 70 -2.91 -1.12 -7.07
C GLN A 70 -1.79 -1.78 -7.89
N LEU A 71 -0.56 -1.27 -7.86
CA LEU A 71 0.58 -1.94 -8.50
C LEU A 71 0.77 -3.37 -7.97
N HIS A 72 0.75 -3.59 -6.65
CA HIS A 72 0.86 -4.93 -6.06
C HIS A 72 -0.30 -5.84 -6.47
N THR A 73 -1.53 -5.31 -6.52
CA THR A 73 -2.72 -6.03 -6.99
C THR A 73 -2.57 -6.54 -8.44
N PHE A 74 -1.80 -5.82 -9.28
CA PHE A 74 -1.47 -6.24 -10.65
C PHE A 74 -0.11 -6.98 -10.75
N GLY A 75 0.42 -7.46 -9.63
CA GLY A 75 1.60 -8.32 -9.60
C GLY A 75 2.95 -7.60 -9.84
N PHE A 76 2.99 -6.27 -9.76
CA PHE A 76 4.24 -5.54 -9.87
C PHE A 76 5.15 -5.85 -8.70
N ARG A 77 6.44 -6.00 -8.99
CA ARG A 77 7.49 -6.14 -7.97
C ARG A 77 8.15 -4.80 -7.78
N ASN A 78 8.44 -4.44 -6.53
CA ASN A 78 9.18 -3.24 -6.19
C ASN A 78 10.53 -3.59 -5.56
N PHE A 79 11.50 -2.72 -5.76
CA PHE A 79 12.83 -2.83 -5.16
C PHE A 79 13.41 -1.45 -4.95
N LYS A 80 14.20 -1.31 -3.89
CA LYS A 80 14.86 -0.06 -3.56
C LYS A 80 16.31 -0.10 -4.04
N SER A 81 16.68 0.84 -4.89
CA SER A 81 18.04 0.95 -5.43
C SER A 81 19.02 1.43 -4.35
N ALA A 82 20.32 1.30 -4.63
CA ALA A 82 21.39 1.81 -3.76
C ALA A 82 21.36 3.34 -3.61
N SER A 83 20.83 4.07 -4.60
CA SER A 83 20.61 5.53 -4.53
C SER A 83 19.38 5.92 -3.70
N GLY A 84 18.57 4.94 -3.27
CA GLY A 84 17.36 5.16 -2.49
C GLY A 84 16.09 5.32 -3.33
N ASP A 85 16.20 5.20 -4.66
CA ASP A 85 15.07 5.25 -5.59
C ASP A 85 14.23 3.99 -5.51
N TRP A 86 12.94 4.10 -5.84
CA TRP A 86 12.04 2.96 -5.94
C TRP A 86 11.83 2.56 -7.38
N GLU A 87 12.11 1.31 -7.70
CA GLU A 87 11.89 0.74 -9.02
C GLU A 87 10.78 -0.30 -8.97
N PHE A 88 9.86 -0.22 -9.93
CA PHE A 88 8.74 -1.13 -10.10
C PHE A 88 8.81 -1.80 -11.46
N CYS A 89 8.72 -3.12 -11.49
CA CYS A 89 8.78 -3.89 -12.73
C CYS A 89 7.68 -4.93 -12.81
N HIS A 90 7.30 -5.26 -14.05
CA HIS A 90 6.38 -6.35 -14.33
C HIS A 90 6.66 -6.90 -15.74
N THR A 91 6.59 -8.23 -15.90
CA THR A 91 6.94 -8.94 -17.14
C THR A 91 6.24 -8.37 -18.38
N HIS A 92 5.00 -7.92 -18.22
CA HIS A 92 4.13 -7.43 -19.30
C HIS A 92 3.90 -5.91 -19.29
N PHE A 93 4.54 -5.17 -18.38
CA PHE A 93 4.49 -3.71 -18.33
C PHE A 93 5.80 -3.13 -18.88
N VAL A 94 5.86 -2.95 -20.20
CA VAL A 94 7.09 -2.59 -20.92
C VAL A 94 6.80 -1.44 -21.88
N LEU A 95 7.65 -0.40 -21.87
CA LEU A 95 7.48 0.83 -22.65
C LEU A 95 7.33 0.58 -24.15
N GLU A 96 8.21 -0.26 -24.70
CA GLU A 96 8.24 -0.55 -26.14
C GLU A 96 7.09 -1.48 -26.61
N GLN A 97 6.35 -2.09 -25.68
CA GLN A 97 5.32 -3.10 -25.98
C GLN A 97 4.02 -2.83 -25.19
N PRO A 98 3.35 -1.68 -25.40
CA PRO A 98 2.14 -1.30 -24.67
C PRO A 98 0.97 -2.29 -24.89
N GLU A 99 0.95 -3.01 -26.01
CA GLU A 99 -0.05 -4.05 -26.28
C GLU A 99 0.02 -5.23 -25.29
N ARG A 100 1.14 -5.38 -24.56
CA ARG A 100 1.29 -6.42 -23.54
C ARG A 100 0.57 -6.10 -22.25
N LEU A 101 0.11 -4.87 -22.04
CA LEU A 101 -0.68 -4.47 -20.87
C LEU A 101 -1.93 -5.35 -20.67
N ARG A 102 -2.50 -5.91 -21.74
CA ARG A 102 -3.63 -6.85 -21.67
C ARG A 102 -3.34 -8.17 -20.94
N TYR A 103 -2.07 -8.52 -20.79
CA TYR A 103 -1.63 -9.72 -20.08
C TYR A 103 -1.32 -9.43 -18.60
N VAL A 104 -1.41 -8.18 -18.17
CA VAL A 104 -1.30 -7.81 -16.76
C VAL A 104 -2.65 -8.10 -16.12
N GLN A 105 -2.75 -9.21 -15.41
CA GLN A 105 -3.96 -9.65 -14.72
C GLN A 105 -3.87 -9.33 -13.24
N ARG A 106 -5.03 -9.32 -12.58
CA ARG A 106 -5.09 -9.13 -11.14
C ARG A 106 -4.58 -10.40 -10.46
N ALA A 107 -3.79 -10.28 -9.40
CA ALA A 107 -3.27 -11.43 -8.66
C ALA A 107 -4.38 -12.32 -8.07
N ASP A 108 -5.60 -11.79 -7.90
CA ASP A 108 -6.79 -12.52 -7.44
C ASP A 108 -7.46 -13.37 -8.54
N ASP A 109 -7.11 -13.17 -9.82
CA ASP A 109 -7.63 -13.96 -10.95
C ASP A 109 -6.92 -15.32 -11.08
N ASP A 110 -5.75 -15.48 -10.46
CA ASP A 110 -5.03 -16.74 -10.26
C ASP A 110 -5.23 -17.20 -8.80
N ASP A 111 -6.04 -18.24 -8.62
CA ASP A 111 -6.37 -18.89 -7.34
C ASP A 111 -5.18 -18.91 -6.34
N HIS A 112 -5.28 -18.08 -5.29
CA HIS A 112 -4.46 -18.06 -4.08
C HIS A 112 -2.95 -18.28 -4.24
N SER A 113 -2.25 -17.33 -4.87
CA SER A 113 -0.78 -17.23 -4.73
C SER A 113 -0.40 -16.90 -3.27
N PRO A 114 0.35 -17.76 -2.55
CA PRO A 114 0.73 -17.54 -1.15
C PRO A 114 1.62 -16.29 -0.97
N THR A 115 2.27 -15.84 -2.05
CA THR A 115 3.17 -14.69 -2.02
C THR A 115 2.40 -13.37 -1.91
N SER A 116 1.23 -13.26 -2.55
CA SER A 116 0.43 -12.02 -2.54
C SER A 116 -0.15 -11.75 -1.15
N LEU A 117 -0.68 -12.79 -0.51
CA LEU A 117 -1.19 -12.71 0.87
C LEU A 117 -0.07 -12.44 1.89
N GLN A 118 1.14 -12.94 1.64
CA GLN A 118 2.30 -12.65 2.49
C GLN A 118 2.77 -11.20 2.38
N ILE A 119 2.74 -10.62 1.16
CA ILE A 119 3.05 -9.20 0.95
C ILE A 119 2.01 -8.34 1.66
N GLU A 120 0.72 -8.62 1.49
CA GLU A 120 -0.34 -7.89 2.20
C GLU A 120 -0.22 -8.03 3.72
N MET A 121 0.05 -9.23 4.24
CA MET A 121 0.23 -9.46 5.68
C MET A 121 1.44 -8.69 6.23
N ASN A 122 2.54 -8.62 5.48
CA ASN A 122 3.72 -7.89 5.90
C ASN A 122 3.49 -6.37 5.84
N GLU A 123 2.83 -5.87 4.79
CA GLU A 123 2.52 -4.44 4.63
C GLU A 123 1.50 -3.96 5.66
N ILE A 124 0.48 -4.78 5.97
CA ILE A 124 -0.43 -4.54 7.10
C ILE A 124 0.33 -4.56 8.43
N GLY A 125 1.25 -5.51 8.61
CA GLY A 125 2.12 -5.59 9.79
C GLY A 125 2.94 -4.31 9.99
N ASP A 126 3.55 -3.78 8.93
CA ASP A 126 4.34 -2.56 8.97
C ASP A 126 3.46 -1.33 9.29
N GLN A 127 2.27 -1.23 8.68
CA GLN A 127 1.32 -0.15 8.98
C GLN A 127 0.81 -0.19 10.43
N VAL A 128 0.47 -1.39 10.93
CA VAL A 128 0.04 -1.58 12.33
C VAL A 128 1.16 -1.24 13.30
N SER A 129 2.40 -1.63 12.99
CA SER A 129 3.58 -1.32 13.80
C SER A 129 3.83 0.19 13.88
N HIS A 130 3.72 0.89 12.74
CA HIS A 130 3.86 2.35 12.70
C HIS A 130 2.75 3.07 13.47
N LEU A 131 1.50 2.67 13.27
CA LEU A 131 0.36 3.22 14.01
C LEU A 131 0.50 2.97 15.52
N THR A 132 0.96 1.78 15.92
CA THR A 132 1.22 1.45 17.32
C THR A 132 2.31 2.34 17.91
N ALA A 133 3.37 2.62 17.16
CA ALA A 133 4.43 3.55 17.57
C ALA A 133 3.90 4.99 17.77
N LEU A 134 3.06 5.49 16.85
CA LEU A 134 2.43 6.81 16.96
C LEU A 134 1.45 6.88 18.14
N VAL A 135 0.62 5.86 18.33
CA VAL A 135 -0.31 5.77 19.46
C VAL A 135 0.46 5.73 20.78
N SER A 136 1.55 4.96 20.86
CA SER A 136 2.42 4.91 22.03
C SER A 136 3.02 6.30 22.33
N HIS A 137 3.52 7.00 21.31
CA HIS A 137 4.08 8.34 21.47
C HIS A 137 3.04 9.34 21.98
N LEU A 138 1.88 9.41 21.33
CA LEU A 138 0.79 10.32 21.74
C LEU A 138 0.26 9.98 23.13
N THR A 139 0.20 8.70 23.48
CA THR A 139 -0.21 8.25 24.82
C THR A 139 0.83 8.63 25.87
N GLN A 140 2.12 8.51 25.55
CA GLN A 140 3.21 8.94 26.43
C GLN A 140 3.26 10.45 26.60
N GLU A 141 3.09 11.23 25.53
CA GLU A 141 2.97 12.69 25.60
C GLU A 141 1.79 13.10 26.49
N ARG A 142 0.63 12.49 26.28
CA ARG A 142 -0.55 12.72 27.13
C ARG A 142 -0.26 12.38 28.59
N ARG A 143 0.45 11.28 28.86
CA ARG A 143 0.86 10.87 30.21
C ARG A 143 1.82 11.86 30.86
N CYS A 144 2.80 12.38 30.11
CA CYS A 144 3.75 13.38 30.58
C CYS A 144 3.07 14.75 30.83
N CYS A 145 2.12 15.15 29.98
CA CYS A 145 1.36 16.37 30.17
C CYS A 145 0.42 16.28 31.38
N LEU A 146 -0.26 15.14 31.57
CA LEU A 146 -1.12 14.89 32.72
C LEU A 146 -0.31 14.80 34.03
N SER A 147 0.87 14.18 34.02
CA SER A 147 1.74 14.13 35.21
C SER A 147 2.35 15.49 35.56
N ALA A 148 2.58 16.37 34.57
CA ALA A 148 2.99 17.75 34.80
C ALA A 148 1.87 18.66 35.33
N GLN A 149 0.60 18.24 35.18
CA GLN A 149 -0.58 18.97 35.66
C GLN A 149 -1.13 18.43 37.00
N ALA A 150 -0.72 17.23 37.44
CA ALA A 150 -1.18 16.59 38.67
C ALA A 150 -0.49 17.12 39.96
N SER A 151 -0.35 18.44 40.08
CA SER A 151 0.14 19.14 41.30
C SER A 151 -0.87 20.15 41.87
N ALA A 152 -2.10 20.21 41.38
CA ALA A 152 -3.14 21.00 42.02
C ALA A 152 -4.47 20.26 41.88
N ASP A 153 -4.83 19.60 42.98
CA ASP A 153 -6.16 19.18 43.41
C ASP A 153 -6.96 18.24 42.47
N ASP A 154 -7.16 17.00 42.95
CA ASP A 154 -8.27 16.05 42.69
C ASP A 154 -7.81 14.63 42.33
N ALA A 155 -7.60 13.84 43.39
CA ALA A 155 -7.19 12.43 43.36
C ALA A 155 -8.40 11.50 43.51
N ASP A 156 -9.25 11.35 42.48
CA ASP A 156 -10.38 10.40 42.57
C ASP A 156 -10.90 9.82 41.23
N LEU A 157 -10.21 10.00 40.09
CA LEU A 157 -10.70 9.52 38.77
C LEU A 157 -9.71 8.66 37.98
N LEU A 158 -8.63 8.20 38.62
CA LEU A 158 -7.58 7.36 38.00
C LEU A 158 -7.50 5.95 38.56
N ASP A 159 -8.50 5.51 39.32
CA ASP A 159 -8.64 4.10 39.71
C ASP A 159 -9.59 3.34 38.77
N GLU A 160 -10.59 4.01 38.19
CA GLU A 160 -11.61 3.36 37.32
C GLU A 160 -11.18 3.14 35.86
N VAL A 161 -10.16 3.86 35.37
CA VAL A 161 -9.72 3.75 33.96
C VAL A 161 -8.63 2.68 33.79
N PHE A 162 -7.91 2.34 34.85
CA PHE A 162 -6.83 1.35 34.79
C PHE A 162 -7.35 -0.09 34.81
N GLU A 163 -8.57 -0.33 35.28
CA GLU A 163 -9.18 -1.67 35.34
C GLU A 163 -9.78 -2.16 33.99
N ILE A 164 -9.98 -1.27 33.02
CA ILE A 164 -10.63 -1.61 31.73
C ILE A 164 -9.64 -2.11 30.66
N LEU A 165 -8.33 -1.83 30.82
CA LEU A 165 -7.34 -2.09 29.76
C LEU A 165 -6.33 -3.20 30.07
N GLU A 166 -6.55 -3.99 31.13
CA GLU A 166 -5.58 -5.02 31.56
C GLU A 166 -6.20 -6.43 31.73
N LEU A 167 -6.77 -6.98 30.65
CA LEU A 167 -6.98 -8.43 30.55
C LEU A 167 -5.88 -9.09 29.71
N PRO A 168 -5.08 -10.02 30.28
CA PRO A 168 -4.12 -10.80 29.51
C PRO A 168 -4.86 -11.83 28.65
N GLN A 169 -4.60 -11.82 27.35
CA GLN A 169 -5.05 -12.84 26.40
C GLN A 169 -4.34 -14.16 26.73
N GLN A 170 -5.04 -15.11 27.38
CA GLN A 170 -4.56 -16.49 27.46
C GLN A 170 -4.82 -17.22 26.13
N PRO A 171 -3.91 -18.09 25.66
CA PRO A 171 -4.05 -18.76 24.38
C PRO A 171 -5.20 -19.79 24.41
N LEU A 172 -5.98 -19.83 23.33
CA LEU A 172 -7.08 -20.77 23.13
C LEU A 172 -6.56 -22.22 23.07
N THR A 173 -6.70 -22.98 24.16
CA THR A 173 -6.59 -24.44 24.10
C THR A 173 -7.91 -25.04 23.64
N VAL A 174 -7.88 -25.71 22.49
CA VAL A 174 -8.97 -26.54 21.96
C VAL A 174 -9.27 -27.68 22.96
N VAL A 175 -10.51 -27.78 23.42
CA VAL A 175 -11.02 -28.95 24.17
C VAL A 175 -11.98 -29.72 23.26
N PRO A 176 -11.82 -31.05 23.07
CA PRO A 176 -12.71 -31.83 22.23
C PRO A 176 -13.96 -32.34 22.98
N SER A 177 -15.04 -32.48 22.21
CA SER A 177 -16.16 -33.45 22.30
C SER A 177 -16.80 -33.77 23.66
N GLY A 178 -18.12 -33.56 23.77
CA GLY A 178 -18.96 -34.21 24.78
C GLY A 178 -20.43 -33.80 24.66
N GLY A 179 -21.29 -34.76 24.35
CA GLY A 179 -22.71 -34.56 24.04
C GLY A 179 -23.58 -34.09 25.20
N TRP A 180 -24.73 -33.54 24.86
CA TRP A 180 -25.85 -33.35 25.76
C TRP A 180 -27.00 -34.23 25.28
N ASP A 181 -27.03 -35.45 25.79
CA ASP A 181 -28.28 -36.21 25.95
C ASP A 181 -29.04 -35.59 27.11
N TYR A 182 -30.27 -35.12 26.87
CA TYR A 182 -31.45 -35.35 27.71
C TYR A 182 -32.73 -34.87 27.00
#